data_AF-A0A9X1BT71-F1
#
_entry.id   AF-A0A9X1BT71-F1
#
_cell.length_a   1.000
_cell.length_b   1.000
_cell.length_c   1.000
_cell.angle_alpha   90.00
_cell.angle_beta   90.00
_cell.angle_gamma   90.00
#
_symmetry.space_group_name_H-M   'P 1'
#
loop_
_entity.id
_entity.type
_entity.pdbx_description
1 polymer ?
#
loop_
_entity_poly.entity_id
_entity_poly.type
_entity_poly.pdbx_seq_one_letter_code
_entity_poly.pdbx_strand_id
1 'polypeptide(L)'
;MVSTRARRLWVVAVWVGAVLATALNGVVVGYGVVWFQLFGETADADDYLVSSGGYGAAAVVLALAVPAIVTHAGPRWLLVPTGVTAAVLGALAVNAAAAAREAEPATVPSSSAWDGIGGVLWAPWTWALVALAGHGLYRLARGRGSGHEAA
;
A
#
# COMPACT_ATOMS: atom_id res chain seq x y z
N MET A 1 -9.79 19.99 28.08
CA MET A 1 -10.28 20.32 26.71
C MET A 1 -9.09 20.39 25.77
N VAL A 2 -9.02 19.55 24.73
CA VAL A 2 -7.94 19.59 23.74
C VAL A 2 -8.17 20.75 22.78
N SER A 3 -7.15 21.59 22.55
CA SER A 3 -7.29 22.73 21.63
C SER A 3 -7.58 22.27 20.20
N THR A 4 -8.34 23.06 19.44
CA THR A 4 -8.64 22.77 18.02
C THR A 4 -7.38 22.61 17.17
N ARG A 5 -6.32 23.36 17.49
CA ARG A 5 -4.99 23.21 16.88
C ARG A 5 -4.37 21.85 17.17
N ALA A 6 -4.38 21.42 18.42
CA ALA A 6 -3.84 20.11 18.81
C ALA A 6 -4.58 18.97 18.10
N ARG A 7 -5.93 19.02 18.04
CA ARG A 7 -6.73 18.03 17.29
C ARG A 7 -6.35 17.97 15.81
N ARG A 8 -6.16 19.13 15.16
CA ARG A 8 -5.77 19.18 13.74
C ARG A 8 -4.37 18.58 13.51
N LEU A 9 -3.42 18.87 14.38
CA LEU A 9 -2.06 18.30 14.30
C LEU A 9 -2.08 16.78 14.45
N TRP A 10 -2.86 16.26 15.41
CA TRP A 10 -3.02 14.81 15.58
C TRP A 10 -3.61 14.13 14.34
N VAL A 11 -4.64 14.72 13.72
CA VAL A 11 -5.21 14.16 12.48
C VAL A 11 -4.17 14.11 11.36
N VAL A 12 -3.40 15.20 11.18
CA VAL A 12 -2.33 15.22 10.17
C VAL A 12 -1.25 14.18 10.49
N ALA A 13 -0.83 14.08 11.75
CA ALA A 13 0.18 13.11 12.17
C ALA A 13 -0.27 11.66 11.94
N VAL A 14 -1.54 11.33 12.21
CA VAL A 14 -2.10 10.00 11.95
C VAL A 14 -2.11 9.68 10.45
N TRP A 15 -2.52 10.62 9.61
CA TRP A 15 -2.51 10.43 8.15
C TRP A 15 -1.10 10.21 7.61
N VAL A 16 -0.17 11.08 7.99
CA VAL A 16 1.23 10.99 7.57
C VAL A 16 1.84 9.69 8.09
N GLY A 17 1.61 9.36 9.36
CA GLY A 17 2.09 8.12 9.99
C GLY A 17 1.56 6.87 9.28
N ALA A 18 0.28 6.80 8.95
CA ALA A 18 -0.30 5.65 8.27
C ALA A 18 0.24 5.47 6.83
N VAL A 19 0.40 6.57 6.09
CA VAL A 19 0.99 6.54 4.74
C VAL A 19 2.45 6.10 4.80
N LEU A 20 3.26 6.72 5.68
CA LEU A 20 4.67 6.35 5.84
C LEU A 20 4.84 4.93 6.33
N ALA A 21 4.06 4.48 7.32
CA ALA A 21 4.12 3.12 7.83
C ALA A 21 3.74 2.10 6.75
N THR A 22 2.76 2.39 5.89
CA THR A 22 2.39 1.51 4.77
C THR A 22 3.51 1.45 3.73
N ALA A 23 4.08 2.60 3.35
CA ALA A 23 5.18 2.66 2.40
C ALA A 23 6.40 1.89 2.91
N LEU A 24 6.81 2.14 4.16
CA LEU A 24 7.93 1.46 4.80
C LEU A 24 7.66 -0.04 4.96
N ASN A 25 6.45 -0.45 5.33
CA ASN A 25 6.11 -1.87 5.42
C ASN A 25 6.22 -2.55 4.04
N GLY A 26 5.73 -1.91 2.98
CA GLY A 26 5.89 -2.40 1.61
C GLY A 26 7.35 -2.54 1.19
N VAL A 27 8.20 -1.57 1.56
CA VAL A 27 9.65 -1.64 1.31
C VAL A 27 10.30 -2.75 2.13
N VAL A 28 9.99 -2.89 3.41
CA VAL A 28 10.56 -3.93 4.27
C VAL A 28 10.18 -5.32 3.78
N VAL A 29 8.90 -5.55 3.46
CA VAL A 29 8.43 -6.84 2.93
C VAL A 29 8.98 -7.09 1.53
N GLY A 30 8.97 -6.09 0.66
CA GLY A 30 9.42 -6.22 -0.72
C GLY A 30 10.95 -6.39 -0.84
N TYR A 31 11.72 -5.50 -0.22
CA TYR A 31 13.18 -5.50 -0.29
C TYR A 31 13.81 -6.52 0.65
N GLY A 32 13.25 -6.71 1.84
CA GLY A 32 13.83 -7.55 2.88
C GLY A 32 14.01 -9.00 2.41
N VAL A 33 13.04 -9.53 1.67
CA VAL A 33 13.08 -10.92 1.16
C VAL A 33 14.24 -11.10 0.17
N VAL A 34 14.43 -10.16 -0.75
CA VAL A 34 15.53 -10.18 -1.73
C VAL A 34 16.89 -9.91 -1.08
N TRP A 35 16.94 -9.02 -0.08
CA TRP A 35 18.17 -8.62 0.61
C TRP A 35 18.70 -9.71 1.55
N PHE A 36 17.81 -10.35 2.30
CA PHE A 36 18.17 -11.43 3.21
C PHE A 36 18.32 -12.78 2.51
N GLN A 37 18.06 -12.85 1.19
CA GLN A 37 18.21 -14.05 0.36
C GLN A 37 17.61 -15.26 1.08
N LEU A 38 16.33 -15.16 1.44
CA LEU A 38 15.69 -16.16 2.28
C LEU A 38 15.90 -17.52 1.61
N PHE A 39 16.76 -18.34 2.20
CA PHE A 39 17.07 -19.72 1.79
C PHE A 39 18.14 -19.95 0.68
N GLY A 40 18.93 -18.96 0.25
CA GLY A 40 19.98 -19.16 -0.78
C GLY A 40 21.20 -18.21 -0.75
N GLU A 41 22.24 -18.50 -1.56
CA GLU A 41 23.39 -17.59 -1.79
C GLU A 41 23.04 -16.42 -2.75
N THR A 42 21.96 -16.57 -3.51
CA THR A 42 21.40 -15.60 -4.44
C THR A 42 19.87 -15.62 -4.34
N ALA A 43 19.22 -14.48 -4.56
CA ALA A 43 17.76 -14.43 -4.61
C ALA A 43 17.22 -15.23 -5.80
N ASP A 44 16.26 -16.12 -5.53
CA ASP A 44 15.63 -16.98 -6.53
C ASP A 44 14.27 -16.43 -7.01
N ALA A 45 13.60 -17.17 -7.90
CA ALA A 45 12.30 -16.77 -8.42
C ALA A 45 11.23 -16.57 -7.34
N ASP A 46 11.25 -17.36 -6.26
CA ASP A 46 10.29 -17.30 -5.16
C ASP A 46 10.47 -16.00 -4.36
N ASP A 47 11.72 -15.62 -4.06
CA ASP A 47 12.05 -14.35 -3.39
C ASP A 47 11.51 -13.14 -4.17
N TYR A 48 11.70 -13.13 -5.49
CA TYR A 48 11.18 -12.06 -6.35
C TYR A 48 9.65 -12.05 -6.42
N LEU A 49 8.99 -13.21 -6.36
CA LEU A 49 7.53 -13.29 -6.28
C LEU A 49 6.99 -12.70 -4.97
N VAL A 50 7.57 -13.08 -3.82
CA VAL A 50 7.20 -12.51 -2.51
C VAL A 50 7.46 -11.00 -2.51
N SER A 51 8.61 -10.58 -3.06
CA SER A 51 8.96 -9.16 -3.23
C SER A 51 7.89 -8.40 -4.03
N SER A 52 7.46 -8.97 -5.16
CA SER A 52 6.41 -8.40 -6.01
C SER A 52 5.08 -8.25 -5.27
N GLY A 53 4.73 -9.23 -4.44
CA GLY A 53 3.54 -9.21 -3.60
C GLY A 53 3.58 -8.10 -2.55
N GLY A 54 4.70 -7.94 -1.85
CA GLY A 54 4.90 -6.90 -0.84
C GLY A 54 4.81 -5.48 -1.43
N TYR A 55 5.55 -5.21 -2.51
CA TYR A 55 5.47 -3.93 -3.20
C TYR A 55 4.07 -3.66 -3.78
N GLY A 56 3.46 -4.67 -4.40
CA GLY A 56 2.14 -4.57 -5.03
C GLY A 56 1.03 -4.27 -4.03
N ALA A 57 1.00 -4.99 -2.90
CA ALA A 57 0.01 -4.77 -1.85
C ALA A 57 0.13 -3.35 -1.26
N ALA A 58 1.35 -2.89 -0.96
CA ALA A 58 1.55 -1.54 -0.45
C ALA A 58 1.16 -0.46 -1.47
N ALA A 59 1.48 -0.66 -2.76
CA ALA A 59 1.05 0.22 -3.84
C ALA A 59 -0.48 0.35 -3.89
N VAL A 60 -1.20 -0.76 -3.82
CA VAL A 60 -2.67 -0.78 -3.81
C VAL A 60 -3.24 -0.06 -2.59
N VAL A 61 -2.72 -0.34 -1.38
CA VAL A 61 -3.20 0.32 -0.15
C VAL A 61 -2.97 1.83 -0.22
N LEU A 62 -1.81 2.28 -0.71
CA LEU A 62 -1.53 3.71 -0.89
C LEU A 62 -2.39 4.35 -1.98
N ALA A 63 -2.66 3.64 -3.08
CA ALA A 63 -3.60 4.12 -4.10
C ALA A 63 -5.01 4.30 -3.52
N LEU A 64 -5.46 3.38 -2.65
CA LEU A 64 -6.72 3.49 -1.90
C LEU A 64 -6.69 4.61 -0.85
N ALA A 65 -5.53 4.94 -0.28
CA ALA A 65 -5.41 6.07 0.65
C ALA A 65 -5.71 7.42 -0.03
N VAL A 66 -5.50 7.56 -1.35
CA VAL A 66 -5.80 8.79 -2.10
C VAL A 66 -7.28 9.21 -1.97
N PRO A 67 -8.28 8.39 -2.37
CA PRO A 67 -9.69 8.74 -2.18
C PRO A 67 -10.06 8.88 -0.70
N ALA A 68 -9.41 8.15 0.21
CA ALA A 68 -9.62 8.30 1.64
C ALA A 68 -9.21 9.71 2.13
N ILE A 69 -8.04 10.20 1.73
CA ILE A 69 -7.53 11.56 2.03
C ILE A 69 -8.48 12.62 1.49
N VAL A 70 -8.97 12.46 0.26
CA VAL A 70 -9.92 13.40 -0.38
C VAL A 70 -11.23 13.50 0.40
N THR A 71 -11.72 12.39 0.95
CA THR A 71 -13.07 12.30 1.53
C THR A 71 -13.11 12.47 3.05
N HIS A 72 -11.99 12.29 3.76
CA HIS A 72 -11.93 12.24 5.23
C HIS A 72 -11.00 13.27 5.87
N ALA A 73 -11.14 14.54 5.45
CA ALA A 73 -10.38 15.67 6.01
C ALA A 73 -8.85 15.45 6.06
N GLY A 74 -8.33 14.63 5.14
CA GLY A 74 -6.91 14.38 5.03
C GLY A 74 -6.17 15.63 4.51
N PRO A 75 -4.88 15.78 4.85
CA PRO A 75 -4.08 16.87 4.32
C PRO A 75 -3.91 16.75 2.80
N ARG A 76 -4.49 17.68 2.03
CA ARG A 76 -4.47 17.62 0.55
C ARG A 76 -3.07 17.59 -0.07
N TRP A 77 -2.09 18.19 0.60
CA TRP A 77 -0.69 18.13 0.13
C TRP A 77 -0.12 16.70 0.14
N LEU A 78 -0.71 15.78 0.92
CA LEU A 78 -0.29 14.38 1.02
C LEU A 78 -0.74 13.55 -0.19
N LEU A 79 -1.66 14.05 -1.02
CA LEU A 79 -2.16 13.34 -2.20
C LEU A 79 -1.05 12.99 -3.19
N VAL A 80 -0.22 13.99 -3.53
CA VAL A 80 0.88 13.84 -4.49
C VAL A 80 1.92 12.83 -4.00
N PRO A 81 2.54 12.99 -2.80
CA PRO A 81 3.53 12.01 -2.34
C PRO A 81 2.92 10.61 -2.19
N THR A 82 1.69 10.48 -1.70
CA THR A 82 1.01 9.17 -1.61
C THR A 82 0.85 8.51 -2.97
N GLY A 83 0.36 9.27 -3.97
CA GLY A 83 0.18 8.78 -5.34
C GLY A 83 1.50 8.42 -6.02
N VAL A 84 2.54 9.26 -5.85
CA VAL A 84 3.88 8.99 -6.38
C VAL A 84 4.49 7.75 -5.74
N THR A 85 4.41 7.61 -4.41
CA THR A 85 4.91 6.42 -3.72
C THR A 85 4.15 5.17 -4.15
N ALA A 86 2.82 5.24 -4.33
CA ALA A 86 2.04 4.13 -4.87
C ALA A 86 2.52 3.72 -6.27
N ALA A 87 2.76 4.69 -7.15
CA ALA A 87 3.25 4.42 -8.50
C ALA A 87 4.66 3.81 -8.51
N VAL A 88 5.57 4.34 -7.68
CA VAL A 88 6.94 3.80 -7.55
C VAL A 88 6.92 2.37 -7.02
N LEU A 89 6.17 2.09 -5.95
CA LEU A 89 6.04 0.73 -5.42
C LEU A 89 5.35 -0.20 -6.44
N GLY A 90 4.38 0.30 -7.20
CA GLY A 90 3.77 -0.47 -8.29
C GLY A 90 4.78 -0.83 -9.40
N ALA A 91 5.65 0.12 -9.79
CA ALA A 91 6.72 -0.14 -10.74
C ALA A 91 7.74 -1.16 -10.20
N LEU A 92 8.10 -1.07 -8.91
CA LEU A 92 8.97 -2.05 -8.25
C LEU A 92 8.33 -3.45 -8.20
N ALA A 93 7.01 -3.53 -7.98
CA ALA A 93 6.28 -4.80 -8.01
C ALA A 93 6.33 -5.45 -9.40
N VAL A 94 6.11 -4.67 -10.46
CA VAL A 94 6.21 -5.14 -11.85
C VAL A 94 7.65 -5.57 -12.17
N ASN A 95 8.64 -4.78 -11.76
CA ASN A 95 10.04 -5.12 -11.96
C ASN A 95 10.44 -6.41 -11.25
N ALA A 96 9.99 -6.62 -10.00
CA ALA A 96 10.23 -7.85 -9.26
C ALA A 96 9.52 -9.05 -9.93
N ALA A 97 8.29 -8.89 -10.40
CA ALA A 97 7.59 -9.94 -11.13
C ALA A 97 8.25 -10.29 -12.47
N ALA A 98 8.89 -9.33 -13.15
CA ALA A 98 9.70 -9.59 -14.33
C ALA A 98 10.99 -10.34 -13.97
N ALA A 99 11.71 -9.89 -12.93
CA ALA A 99 12.92 -10.55 -12.44
C ALA A 99 12.66 -12.01 -12.02
N ALA A 100 11.49 -12.31 -11.41
CA ALA A 100 11.10 -13.67 -11.05
C ALA A 100 11.04 -14.64 -12.25
N ARG A 101 10.79 -14.14 -13.47
CA ARG A 101 10.73 -14.98 -14.69
C ARG A 101 12.11 -15.30 -15.25
N GLU A 102 13.10 -14.49 -14.92
CA GLU A 102 14.47 -14.59 -15.40
C GLU A 102 15.39 -15.24 -14.36
N ALA A 103 14.98 -15.24 -13.09
CA ALA A 103 15.70 -15.83 -11.98
C ALA A 103 15.67 -17.37 -12.01
N GLU A 104 16.63 -17.98 -11.32
CA GLU A 104 16.68 -19.43 -11.16
C GLU A 104 15.45 -19.91 -10.37
N PRO A 105 14.87 -21.07 -10.76
CA PRO A 105 13.74 -21.64 -10.04
C PRO A 105 14.17 -22.09 -8.64
N ALA A 106 13.30 -21.87 -7.66
CA ALA A 106 13.51 -22.34 -6.30
C ALA A 106 13.73 -23.85 -6.28
N THR A 107 14.73 -24.28 -5.51
CA THR A 107 15.02 -25.72 -5.32
C THR A 107 13.88 -26.44 -4.61
N VAL A 108 13.16 -25.73 -3.74
CA VAL A 108 11.93 -26.19 -3.09
C VAL A 108 10.94 -25.03 -3.09
N PRO A 109 9.92 -25.05 -3.98
CA PRO A 109 8.92 -23.99 -4.01
C PRO A 109 8.12 -24.01 -2.71
N SER A 110 8.26 -22.94 -1.94
CA SER A 110 7.67 -22.85 -0.60
C SER A 110 6.98 -21.52 -0.34
N SER A 111 7.19 -20.53 -1.20
CA SER A 111 6.62 -19.21 -1.04
C SER A 111 5.97 -18.70 -2.34
N SER A 112 5.18 -17.65 -2.20
CA SER A 112 4.48 -17.04 -3.33
C SER A 112 4.26 -15.54 -3.10
N ALA A 113 3.76 -14.85 -4.12
CA ALA A 113 3.36 -13.45 -3.99
C ALA A 113 2.34 -13.21 -2.85
N TRP A 114 1.57 -14.24 -2.46
CA TRP A 114 0.62 -14.12 -1.35
C TRP A 114 1.29 -13.93 0.01
N ASP A 115 2.51 -14.42 0.21
CA ASP A 115 3.23 -14.22 1.47
C ASP A 115 3.65 -12.75 1.61
N GLY A 116 4.08 -12.13 0.51
CA GLY A 116 4.35 -10.69 0.46
C GLY A 116 3.10 -9.84 0.66
N ILE A 117 1.99 -10.21 0.02
CA ILE A 117 0.70 -9.56 0.23
C ILE A 117 0.26 -9.68 1.69
N GLY A 118 0.37 -10.88 2.26
CA GLY A 118 0.04 -11.19 3.64
C GLY A 118 0.86 -10.37 4.63
N GLY A 119 2.17 -10.23 4.40
CA GLY A 119 3.06 -9.41 5.23
C GLY A 119 2.64 -7.93 5.28
N VAL A 120 2.16 -7.38 4.17
CA VAL A 120 1.66 -6.00 4.15
C VAL A 120 0.31 -5.88 4.85
N LEU A 121 -0.62 -6.76 4.52
CA LEU A 121 -2.00 -6.72 5.03
C LEU A 121 -2.12 -7.15 6.49
N TRP A 122 -1.13 -7.83 7.07
CA TRP A 122 -1.16 -8.18 8.49
C TRP A 122 -1.10 -6.95 9.40
N ALA A 123 -0.53 -5.86 8.91
CA ALA A 123 -0.41 -4.64 9.68
C ALA A 123 -1.77 -3.91 9.86
N PRO A 124 -2.21 -3.62 11.11
CA PRO A 124 -3.56 -3.15 11.39
C PRO A 124 -3.89 -1.77 10.78
N TRP A 125 -2.87 -0.92 10.54
CA TRP A 125 -3.07 0.39 9.91
C TRP A 125 -3.45 0.30 8.44
N THR A 126 -3.10 -0.79 7.73
CA THR A 126 -3.47 -0.96 6.32
C THR A 126 -4.98 -1.14 6.17
N TRP A 127 -5.60 -1.94 7.04
CA TRP A 127 -7.05 -2.12 7.09
C TRP A 127 -7.81 -0.83 7.42
N ALA A 128 -7.25 0.02 8.29
CA ALA A 128 -7.85 1.33 8.56
C ALA A 128 -7.90 2.21 7.29
N LEU A 129 -6.81 2.23 6.50
CA LEU A 129 -6.78 2.95 5.22
C LEU A 129 -7.77 2.36 4.22
N VAL A 130 -7.84 1.03 4.11
CA VAL A 130 -8.78 0.33 3.23
C VAL A 130 -10.24 0.63 3.62
N ALA A 131 -10.57 0.60 4.90
CA ALA A 131 -11.92 0.90 5.39
C ALA A 131 -12.32 2.36 5.11
N LEU A 132 -11.42 3.32 5.36
CA LEU A 132 -11.65 4.73 5.05
C LEU A 132 -11.78 4.98 3.55
N ALA A 133 -10.99 4.28 2.73
CA ALA A 133 -11.10 4.32 1.28
C ALA A 133 -12.44 3.79 0.79
N GLY A 134 -12.86 2.62 1.28
CA GLY A 134 -14.15 2.00 0.94
C GLY A 134 -15.33 2.90 1.31
N HIS A 135 -15.31 3.47 2.51
CA HIS A 135 -16.33 4.44 2.93
C HIS A 135 -16.30 5.72 2.07
N GLY A 136 -15.12 6.21 1.71
CA GLY A 136 -14.95 7.39 0.85
C GLY A 136 -15.50 7.18 -0.55
N LEU A 137 -15.13 6.07 -1.19
CA LEU A 137 -15.60 5.67 -2.51
C LEU A 137 -17.12 5.46 -2.52
N TYR A 138 -17.67 4.82 -1.50
CA TYR A 138 -19.11 4.65 -1.34
C TYR A 138 -19.86 5.99 -1.27
N ARG A 139 -19.35 6.96 -0.50
CA ARG A 139 -19.94 8.31 -0.43
C ARG A 139 -19.89 9.03 -1.77
N LEU A 140 -18.77 8.92 -2.50
CA LEU A 140 -18.62 9.51 -3.83
C LEU A 140 -19.58 8.87 -4.85
N ALA A 141 -19.79 7.55 -4.77
CA ALA A 141 -20.72 6.85 -5.65
C ALA A 141 -22.17 7.25 -5.38
N ARG A 142 -22.59 7.31 -4.10
CA ARG A 142 -23.98 7.68 -3.76
C ARG A 142 -24.30 9.16 -3.95
N GLY A 143 -23.35 10.07 -3.72
CA GLY A 143 -23.56 11.50 -3.94
C GLY A 143 -23.78 11.91 -5.40
N ARG A 144 -23.44 11.02 -6.36
CA ARG A 144 -23.67 11.25 -7.81
C ARG A 144 -25.05 10.79 -8.27
N GLY A 145 -25.72 9.90 -7.54
CA GLY A 145 -27.04 9.38 -7.93
C GLY A 145 -28.19 10.38 -7.73
N SER A 146 -28.08 11.26 -6.74
CA SER A 146 -29.12 12.26 -6.40
C SER A 146 -29.17 13.48 -7.33
N GLY A 147 -28.28 13.57 -8.32
CA GLY A 147 -28.24 14.68 -9.28
C GLY A 147 -28.90 14.39 -10.64
N HIS A 148 -29.30 13.14 -10.91
CA HIS A 148 -29.92 12.74 -12.19
C HIS A 148 -31.45 12.62 -12.14
N GLU A 149 -32.07 12.70 -10.96
CA GLU A 149 -33.54 12.68 -10.82
C GLU A 149 -34.19 14.08 -10.84
N ALA A 150 -33.39 15.13 -11.07
CA ALA A 150 -33.85 16.53 -11.06
C ALA A 150 -33.73 17.26 -12.41
N ALA A 151 -33.51 16.52 -13.52
CA ALA A 151 -33.40 17.08 -14.86
C ALA A 151 -34.48 16.50 -15.79
#